data_AF-E6QGY0-F1
#
_entry.id   AF-E6QGY0-F1
#
_cell.length_a   1.000
_cell.length_b   1.000
_cell.length_c   1.000
_cell.angle_alpha   90.00
_cell.angle_beta   90.00
_cell.angle_gamma   90.00
#
_symmetry.space_group_name_H-M   'P 1'
#
loop_
_entity.id
_entity.type
_entity.pdbx_description
1 polymer ?
#
loop_
_entity_poly.entity_id
_entity_poly.type
_entity_poly.pdbx_seq_one_letter_code
_entity_poly.pdbx_strand_id
1 'polypeptide(L)'
;MKMLDTIPIHPAPSPAANAPALLQEIAAALDVLLLSGRRHCIDLGSLPLSSADRDLLRETLGTGEVRMELEALGNSRIEETGVPGVWWVRHFSEDGILLTESLEVCHVPEIVPADTTDITIGLQRLRQRIAVPESGGH
;
A
#
# COMPACT_ATOMS: atom_id res chain seq x y z
N MET A 1 42.48 7.70 -41.27
CA MET A 1 41.04 7.99 -41.42
C MET A 1 40.36 6.64 -41.68
N LYS A 2 39.63 6.00 -40.77
CA LYS A 2 38.67 6.45 -39.76
C LYS A 2 38.73 5.45 -38.59
N MET A 3 38.86 5.92 -37.35
CA MET A 3 38.77 5.11 -36.13
C MET A 3 37.36 4.53 -36.06
N LEU A 4 37.23 3.24 -35.78
CA LEU A 4 35.97 2.63 -35.43
C LEU A 4 35.72 2.96 -33.95
N ASP A 5 34.90 3.98 -33.71
CA ASP A 5 34.41 4.30 -32.38
C ASP A 5 33.70 3.07 -31.82
N THR A 6 34.29 2.50 -30.77
CA THR A 6 33.67 1.44 -29.98
C THR A 6 32.55 2.09 -29.19
N ILE A 7 31.31 1.86 -29.62
CA ILE A 7 30.11 2.27 -28.90
C ILE A 7 30.16 1.58 -27.53
N PRO A 8 30.11 2.31 -26.40
CA PRO A 8 29.97 1.68 -25.11
C PRO A 8 28.64 0.93 -25.08
N ILE A 9 28.72 -0.40 -25.07
CA ILE A 9 27.57 -1.26 -24.86
C ILE A 9 27.23 -1.11 -23.38
N HIS A 10 26.28 -0.23 -23.04
CA HIS A 10 25.68 -0.30 -21.72
C HIS A 10 25.01 -1.68 -21.62
N PRO A 11 25.38 -2.53 -20.64
CA PRO A 11 24.65 -3.76 -20.44
C PRO A 11 23.18 -3.38 -20.25
N ALA A 12 22.28 -4.06 -20.98
CA ALA A 12 20.86 -3.87 -20.79
C ALA A 12 20.56 -4.00 -19.28
N PRO A 13 19.77 -3.09 -18.69
CA PRO A 13 19.47 -3.17 -17.27
C PRO A 13 18.92 -4.57 -16.96
N SER A 14 19.44 -5.20 -15.91
CA SER A 14 18.95 -6.50 -15.47
C SER A 14 17.43 -6.41 -15.24
N PRO A 15 16.67 -7.46 -15.59
CA PRO A 15 15.21 -7.40 -15.62
C PRO A 15 14.55 -6.93 -14.32
N ALA A 16 15.22 -7.08 -13.16
CA ALA A 16 14.75 -6.57 -11.86
C ALA A 16 15.85 -5.78 -11.11
N ALA A 17 16.38 -4.72 -11.73
CA ALA A 17 17.51 -3.97 -11.18
C ALA A 17 17.17 -3.16 -9.92
N ASN A 18 15.91 -2.76 -9.72
CA ASN A 18 15.51 -1.82 -8.67
C ASN A 18 14.89 -2.54 -7.46
N ALA A 19 14.25 -3.69 -7.66
CA ALA A 19 13.61 -4.45 -6.58
C ALA A 19 14.53 -4.78 -5.39
N PRO A 20 15.82 -5.18 -5.58
CA PRO A 20 16.71 -5.43 -4.44
C PRO A 20 16.92 -4.22 -3.54
N ALA A 21 17.01 -3.01 -4.12
CA ALA A 21 17.18 -1.78 -3.34
C ALA A 21 15.92 -1.48 -2.51
N LEU A 22 14.73 -1.67 -3.09
CA LEU A 22 13.46 -1.49 -2.38
C LEU A 22 13.28 -2.50 -1.25
N LEU A 23 13.70 -3.76 -1.44
CA LEU A 23 13.67 -4.76 -0.36
C LEU A 23 14.58 -4.37 0.81
N GLN A 24 15.76 -3.79 0.54
CA GLN A 24 16.63 -3.26 1.59
C GLN A 24 16.02 -2.04 2.29
N GLU A 25 15.36 -1.16 1.54
CA GLU A 25 14.64 -0.01 2.09
C GLU A 25 13.50 -0.46 3.03
N ILE A 26 12.74 -1.48 2.63
CA ILE A 26 11.67 -2.07 3.45
C ILE A 26 12.24 -2.67 4.74
N ALA A 27 13.35 -3.41 4.66
CA ALA A 27 14.01 -3.98 5.83
C ALA A 27 14.45 -2.88 6.82
N ALA A 28 15.10 -1.82 6.33
CA ALA A 28 15.49 -0.68 7.16
C ALA A 28 14.29 0.07 7.75
N ALA A 29 13.19 0.19 6.99
CA ALA A 29 11.95 0.79 7.46
C ALA A 29 11.29 -0.03 8.57
N LEU A 30 11.36 -1.37 8.51
CA LEU A 30 10.87 -2.25 9.57
C LEU A 30 11.67 -2.06 10.87
N ASP A 31 13.00 -1.94 10.81
CA ASP A 31 13.82 -1.63 11.98
C ASP A 31 13.39 -0.31 12.63
N VAL A 32 13.12 0.72 11.82
CA VAL A 32 12.65 2.02 12.27
C VAL A 32 11.23 1.95 12.87
N LEU A 33 10.33 1.17 12.26
CA LEU A 33 8.98 0.94 12.75
C LEU A 33 9.03 0.31 14.14
N LEU A 34 9.84 -0.74 14.33
CA LEU A 34 10.00 -1.42 15.61
C LEU A 34 10.61 -0.51 16.68
N LEU A 35 11.58 0.34 16.31
CA LEU A 35 12.27 1.21 17.26
C LEU A 35 11.42 2.41 17.70
N SER A 36 10.61 2.98 16.80
CA SER A 36 10.00 4.30 17.00
C SER A 36 8.52 4.40 16.67
N GLY A 37 7.92 3.36 16.09
CA GLY A 37 6.56 3.39 15.56
C GLY A 37 6.40 4.24 14.29
N ARG A 38 7.50 4.80 13.76
CA ARG A 38 7.46 5.63 12.55
C ARG A 38 7.19 4.77 11.32
N ARG A 39 6.07 5.06 10.65
CA ARG A 39 5.68 4.45 9.36
C ARG A 39 6.57 4.92 8.21
N HIS A 40 6.61 4.10 7.16
CA HIS A 40 7.26 4.42 5.88
C HIS A 40 6.34 4.06 4.72
N CYS A 41 6.43 4.79 3.62
CA CYS A 41 5.65 4.54 2.41
C CYS A 41 6.54 4.71 1.18
N ILE A 42 6.48 3.73 0.29
CA ILE A 42 7.19 3.70 -0.99
C ILE A 42 6.15 3.76 -2.10
N ASP A 43 6.07 4.88 -2.81
CA ASP A 43 5.19 5.05 -3.97
C ASP A 43 5.80 4.36 -5.20
N LEU A 44 5.31 3.15 -5.52
CA LEU A 44 5.77 2.35 -6.64
C LEU A 44 5.34 2.93 -8.00
N GLY A 45 4.29 3.74 -8.02
CA GLY A 45 3.82 4.43 -9.23
C GLY A 45 4.78 5.53 -9.69
N SER A 46 5.52 6.13 -8.75
CA SER A 46 6.50 7.19 -9.03
C SER A 46 7.86 6.68 -9.50
N LEU A 47 8.14 5.39 -9.33
CA LEU A 47 9.45 4.78 -9.59
C LEU A 47 9.51 4.13 -10.99
N PRO A 48 10.68 4.15 -11.66
CA PRO A 48 10.88 3.50 -12.95
C PRO A 48 11.05 1.97 -12.79
N LEU A 49 10.01 1.30 -12.31
CA LEU A 49 10.02 -0.15 -12.07
C LEU A 49 9.57 -0.91 -13.31
N SER A 50 10.32 -1.95 -13.67
CA SER A 50 9.89 -2.91 -14.69
C SER A 50 8.76 -3.82 -14.16
N SER A 51 8.17 -4.65 -15.02
CA SER A 51 7.26 -5.71 -14.55
C SER A 51 8.01 -6.73 -13.69
N ALA A 52 9.23 -7.09 -14.08
CA ALA A 52 10.05 -8.06 -13.34
C ALA A 52 10.53 -7.52 -11.98
N ASP A 53 10.70 -6.20 -11.80
CA ASP A 53 10.89 -5.60 -10.48
C ASP A 53 9.67 -5.86 -9.58
N ARG A 54 8.46 -5.61 -10.11
CA ARG A 54 7.21 -5.82 -9.36
C ARG A 54 6.96 -7.29 -9.05
N ASP A 55 7.23 -8.17 -10.00
CA ASP A 55 7.09 -9.62 -9.82
C ASP A 55 8.05 -10.12 -8.73
N LEU A 56 9.31 -9.68 -8.77
CA LEU A 56 10.30 -10.04 -7.74
C LEU A 56 9.89 -9.51 -6.36
N LEU A 57 9.36 -8.28 -6.26
CA LEU A 57 8.82 -7.76 -5.01
C LEU A 57 7.66 -8.62 -4.49
N ARG A 58 6.70 -8.97 -5.34
CA ARG A 58 5.55 -9.82 -4.96
C ARG A 58 5.98 -11.21 -4.52
N GLU A 59 6.90 -11.83 -5.25
CA GLU A 59 7.44 -13.15 -4.93
C GLU A 59 8.20 -13.13 -3.60
N THR A 60 9.07 -12.13 -3.41
CA THR A 60 9.93 -12.05 -2.22
C THR A 60 9.14 -11.71 -0.97
N LEU A 61 8.22 -10.73 -1.06
CA LEU A 61 7.40 -10.32 0.09
C LEU A 61 6.30 -11.35 0.38
N GLY A 62 5.88 -12.13 -0.61
CA GLY A 62 4.86 -13.15 -0.46
C GLY A 62 3.47 -12.56 -0.15
N THR A 63 2.59 -13.40 0.39
CA THR A 63 1.21 -13.04 0.71
C THR A 63 0.92 -13.32 2.17
N GLY A 64 0.35 -12.34 2.86
CA GLY A 64 0.00 -12.41 4.26
C GLY A 64 -1.43 -12.89 4.47
N GLU A 65 -1.92 -12.64 5.68
CA GLU A 65 -3.20 -13.14 6.15
C GLU A 65 -4.34 -12.15 5.89
N VAL A 66 -4.04 -10.85 5.91
CA VAL A 66 -5.04 -9.79 5.86
C VAL A 66 -5.22 -9.26 4.44
N ARG A 67 -6.48 -9.18 3.99
CA ARG A 67 -6.89 -8.43 2.80
C ARG A 67 -8.10 -7.58 3.13
N MET A 68 -8.09 -6.34 2.69
CA MET A 68 -9.16 -5.37 2.89
C MET A 68 -9.52 -4.71 1.57
N GLU A 69 -10.82 -4.50 1.38
CA GLU A 69 -11.37 -3.68 0.32
C GLU A 69 -12.09 -2.50 0.98
N LEU A 70 -11.73 -1.29 0.56
CA LEU A 70 -12.34 -0.05 1.05
C LEU A 70 -12.99 0.65 -0.13
N GLU A 71 -14.28 0.96 0.00
CA GLU A 71 -15.05 1.75 -0.98
C GLU A 71 -15.18 3.23 -0.54
N ALA A 72 -14.58 3.59 0.59
CA ALA A 72 -14.55 4.96 1.06
C ALA A 72 -13.51 5.77 0.26
N LEU A 73 -13.95 6.85 -0.40
CA LEU A 73 -13.11 7.76 -1.21
C LEU A 73 -12.54 7.16 -2.51
N GLY A 74 -13.13 6.07 -3.01
CA GLY A 74 -12.67 5.31 -4.17
C GLY A 74 -12.45 3.83 -3.80
N ASN A 75 -12.16 2.98 -4.78
CA ASN A 75 -12.00 1.55 -4.54
C ASN A 75 -10.53 1.25 -4.20
N SER A 76 -10.23 0.89 -2.96
CA SER A 76 -8.87 0.62 -2.50
C SER A 76 -8.73 -0.84 -2.09
N ARG A 77 -7.63 -1.47 -2.50
CA ARG A 77 -7.25 -2.83 -2.09
C ARG A 77 -5.98 -2.77 -1.27
N ILE A 78 -6.04 -3.36 -0.09
CA ILE A 78 -4.95 -3.35 0.88
C ILE A 78 -4.68 -4.78 1.27
N GLU A 79 -3.45 -5.24 1.08
CA GLU A 79 -3.06 -6.62 1.35
C GLU A 79 -1.80 -6.64 2.22
N GLU A 80 -1.84 -7.37 3.32
CA GLU A 80 -0.61 -7.68 4.06
C GLU A 80 0.22 -8.67 3.23
N THR A 81 1.53 -8.45 3.19
CA THR A 81 2.44 -9.39 2.56
C THR A 81 2.80 -10.53 3.52
N GLY A 82 3.56 -11.52 3.06
CA GLY A 82 4.10 -12.57 3.91
C GLY A 82 5.12 -12.06 4.95
N VAL A 83 5.52 -10.79 4.85
CA VAL A 83 6.31 -10.08 5.86
C VAL A 83 5.37 -9.19 6.69
N PRO A 84 5.07 -9.54 7.96
CA PRO A 84 4.16 -8.77 8.79
C PRO A 84 4.59 -7.32 8.97
N GLY A 85 3.61 -6.41 8.89
CA GLY A 85 3.86 -4.96 8.92
C GLY A 85 4.29 -4.35 7.59
N VAL A 86 4.35 -5.14 6.50
CA VAL A 86 4.51 -4.66 5.13
C VAL A 86 3.22 -4.89 4.35
N TRP A 87 2.69 -3.83 3.78
CA TRP A 87 1.37 -3.79 3.14
C TRP A 87 1.48 -3.33 1.70
N TRP A 88 0.81 -4.03 0.80
CA TRP A 88 0.64 -3.62 -0.59
C TRP A 88 -0.70 -2.88 -0.73
N VAL A 89 -0.62 -1.58 -1.01
CA VAL A 89 -1.78 -0.70 -1.09
C VAL A 89 -1.98 -0.25 -2.54
N ARG A 90 -3.19 -0.43 -3.05
CA ARG A 90 -3.57 -0.06 -4.42
C ARG A 90 -4.88 0.70 -4.40
N HIS A 91 -4.89 1.87 -5.02
CA HIS A 91 -6.09 2.68 -5.16
C HIS A 91 -6.53 2.67 -6.62
N PHE A 92 -7.84 2.55 -6.82
CA PHE A 92 -8.47 2.50 -8.13
C PHE A 92 -9.51 3.60 -8.28
N SER A 93 -9.70 4.07 -9.51
CA SER A 93 -10.87 4.88 -9.87
C SER A 93 -12.15 4.03 -9.83
N GLU A 94 -13.31 4.70 -9.92
CA GLU A 94 -14.61 4.03 -10.04
C GLU A 94 -14.68 3.09 -11.25
N ASP A 95 -13.95 3.40 -12.34
CA ASP A 95 -13.85 2.57 -13.54
C ASP A 95 -12.85 1.39 -13.41
N GLY A 96 -12.24 1.21 -12.24
CA GLY A 96 -11.28 0.14 -11.97
C GLY A 96 -9.86 0.39 -12.51
N ILE A 97 -9.54 1.64 -12.86
CA ILE A 97 -8.19 2.02 -13.31
C ILE A 97 -7.30 2.22 -12.09
N LEU A 98 -6.12 1.57 -12.07
CA LEU A 98 -5.13 1.76 -11.00
C LEU A 98 -4.62 3.21 -11.01
N LEU A 99 -4.87 3.95 -9.93
CA LEU A 99 -4.45 5.33 -9.75
C LEU A 99 -3.10 5.43 -9.04
N THR A 100 -2.96 4.70 -7.93
CA THR A 100 -1.72 4.66 -7.14
C THR A 100 -1.45 3.26 -6.63
N GLU A 101 -0.17 2.94 -6.49
CA GLU A 101 0.32 1.67 -5.96
C GLU A 101 1.52 1.95 -5.05
N SER A 102 1.45 1.49 -3.81
CA SER A 102 2.50 1.72 -2.81
C SER A 102 2.75 0.48 -1.95
N LEU A 103 3.94 0.46 -1.35
CA LEU A 103 4.28 -0.42 -0.23
C LEU A 103 4.35 0.41 1.04
N GLU A 104 3.53 0.08 2.03
CA GLU A 104 3.50 0.73 3.33
C GLU A 104 4.11 -0.17 4.40
N VAL A 105 5.05 0.38 5.18
CA VAL A 105 5.64 -0.28 6.35
C VAL A 105 5.04 0.34 7.60
N CYS A 106 4.09 -0.36 8.22
CA CYS A 106 3.32 0.11 9.36
C CYS A 106 2.57 -1.04 10.06
N HIS A 107 2.07 -0.80 11.28
CA HIS A 107 1.22 -1.77 11.97
C HIS A 107 -0.13 -1.96 11.29
N VAL A 108 -0.73 -0.86 10.84
CA VAL A 108 -2.00 -0.80 10.10
C VAL A 108 -1.90 0.38 9.14
N PRO A 109 -2.24 0.22 7.83
CA PRO A 109 -2.23 1.30 6.86
C PRO A 109 -3.12 2.47 7.27
N GLU A 110 -2.69 3.70 6.99
CA GLU A 110 -3.33 4.92 7.53
C GLU A 110 -4.79 5.07 7.13
N ILE A 111 -5.17 4.54 5.97
CA ILE A 111 -6.55 4.61 5.45
C ILE A 111 -7.53 3.68 6.19
N VAL A 112 -7.04 2.71 6.98
CA VAL A 112 -7.88 1.68 7.59
C VAL A 112 -8.58 2.14 8.88
N PRO A 113 -7.91 2.80 9.84
CA PRO A 113 -8.58 3.26 11.06
C PRO A 113 -9.66 4.29 10.75
N ALA A 114 -10.82 4.14 11.39
CA ALA A 114 -11.87 5.14 11.30
C ALA A 114 -11.40 6.48 11.92
N ASP A 115 -11.67 7.58 11.21
CA ASP A 115 -11.36 8.91 11.72
C ASP A 115 -12.20 9.23 12.97
N THR A 116 -11.62 10.03 13.88
CA THR A 116 -12.31 10.42 15.12
C THR A 116 -13.61 11.18 14.85
N THR A 117 -13.66 11.94 13.76
CA THR A 117 -14.86 12.66 13.31
C THR A 117 -15.98 11.68 12.94
N ASP A 118 -15.66 10.66 12.14
CA ASP A 118 -16.64 9.65 11.72
C ASP A 118 -17.14 8.83 12.90
N ILE A 119 -16.24 8.47 13.82
CA ILE A 119 -16.61 7.80 15.08
C ILE A 119 -17.57 8.69 15.89
N THR A 120 -17.29 9.98 15.99
CA THR A 120 -18.14 10.94 16.73
C THR A 120 -19.53 11.05 16.11
N ILE A 121 -19.62 11.16 14.78
CA ILE A 121 -20.88 11.18 14.02
C ILE A 121 -21.62 9.85 14.22
N GLY A 122 -20.92 8.73 14.14
CA GLY A 122 -21.46 7.39 14.38
C GLY A 122 -22.09 7.26 15.77
N LEU A 123 -21.40 7.73 16.81
CA LEU A 123 -21.89 7.74 18.19
C LEU A 123 -23.18 8.55 18.34
N GLN A 124 -23.25 9.74 17.73
CA GLN A 124 -24.45 10.58 17.75
C GLN A 124 -25.63 9.89 17.06
N ARG A 125 -25.41 9.32 15.87
CA ARG A 125 -26.42 8.57 15.12
C ARG A 125 -26.94 7.37 15.92
N LEU A 126 -26.05 6.64 16.58
CA LEU A 126 -26.43 5.50 17.42
C LEU A 126 -27.30 5.93 18.60
N ARG A 127 -26.90 7.01 19.31
CA ARG A 127 -27.67 7.58 20.44
C ARG A 127 -29.08 8.00 20.03
N GLN A 128 -29.25 8.56 18.83
CA GLN A 128 -30.56 8.92 18.31
C GLN A 128 -31.43 7.68 18.07
N ARG A 129 -30.87 6.62 17.46
CA ARG A 129 -31.61 5.37 17.17
C ARG A 129 -32.13 4.70 18.45
N ILE A 130 -31.32 4.68 19.51
CA ILE A 130 -31.71 4.05 20.78
C ILE A 130 -32.62 4.92 21.66
N ALA A 131 -32.72 6.23 21.38
CA ALA A 131 -33.55 7.15 22.15
C ALA A 131 -35.00 7.25 21.62
N VAL A 132 -35.29 6.73 20.42
CA VAL A 132 -36.67 6.64 19.91
C VAL A 132 -37.37 5.52 20.68
N PRO A 133 -38.36 5.79 21.55
CA PRO A 133 -39.16 4.74 22.14
C PRO A 133 -39.94 4.03 21.03
N GLU A 134 -40.10 2.72 21.12
CA GLU A 134 -41.02 2.01 20.23
C GLU A 134 -42.40 2.64 20.38
N SER A 135 -42.81 3.42 19.38
CA SER A 135 -44.19 3.86 19.25
C SER A 135 -45.01 2.60 18.98
N GLY A 136 -45.61 2.10 20.07
CA GLY A 136 -46.38 0.88 20.11
C GLY A 136 -47.45 0.83 19.03
N GLY A 137 -47.75 -0.40 18.62
CA GLY A 137 -48.87 -0.69 17.75
C GLY A 137 -50.18 -0.13 18.30
N HIS A 138 -50.97 0.39 17.39
CA HIS A 138 -52.42 0.18 17.32
C HIS A 138 -52.77 -0.01 15.85
#